data_AF-C1D5A0-F1
#
_entry.id   AF-C1D5A0-F1
#
_cell.length_a   1.000
_cell.length_b   1.000
_cell.length_c   1.000
_cell.angle_alpha   90.00
_cell.angle_beta   90.00
_cell.angle_gamma   90.00
#
_symmetry.space_group_name_H-M   'P 1'
#
loop_
_entity.id
_entity.type
_entity.pdbx_description
1 polymer ?
#
loop_
_entity_poly.entity_id
_entity_poly.type
_entity_poly.pdbx_seq_one_letter_code
_entity_poly.pdbx_strand_id
1 'polypeptide(L)'
;MLDLLGVDLIELSGGSYEAPAMHGQARDGRTLAREAYFLEFARDIASVARMPVMVTGGIRRYPVAEQVLDSGIAVAGMATALVIDPQLPNAWRADTTVTARLHAAGWKNKVLASVAYMAQVKYQLRRLGKGKPARPGISPAIALLGQQWHDRIGTIRYRRWIVRRTAVS
;
A
#
# COMPACT_ATOMS: atom_id res chain seq x y z
N MET A 1 16.27 -18.39 -15.02
CA MET A 1 15.97 -17.29 -15.97
C MET A 1 14.46 -17.23 -16.12
N LEU A 2 13.80 -16.16 -15.64
CA LEU A 2 12.33 -16.05 -15.71
C LEU A 2 11.85 -15.70 -17.13
N ASP A 3 12.74 -15.16 -17.97
CA ASP A 3 12.42 -14.71 -19.33
C ASP A 3 11.91 -15.82 -20.27
N LEU A 4 12.17 -17.08 -19.95
CA LEU A 4 11.73 -18.24 -20.75
C LEU A 4 10.35 -18.75 -20.35
N LEU A 5 9.75 -18.20 -19.30
CA LEU A 5 8.47 -18.67 -18.74
C LEU A 5 7.26 -17.87 -19.23
N GLY A 6 7.44 -16.91 -20.16
CA GLY A 6 6.33 -16.10 -20.68
C GLY A 6 5.70 -15.20 -19.61
N VAL A 7 6.52 -14.62 -18.71
CA VAL A 7 6.04 -13.72 -17.65
C VAL A 7 5.64 -12.37 -18.23
N ASP A 8 4.39 -11.94 -18.00
CA ASP A 8 3.86 -10.66 -18.50
C ASP A 8 4.31 -9.43 -17.69
N LEU A 9 4.66 -9.61 -16.41
CA LEU A 9 5.07 -8.54 -15.51
C LEU A 9 5.85 -9.10 -14.32
N ILE A 10 6.95 -8.45 -13.94
CA ILE A 10 7.61 -8.70 -12.66
C ILE A 10 7.25 -7.58 -11.69
N GLU A 11 6.65 -7.94 -10.55
CA GLU A 11 6.47 -7.00 -9.43
C GLU A 11 7.65 -7.12 -8.45
N LEU A 12 8.31 -6.00 -8.18
CA LEU A 12 9.29 -5.86 -7.11
C LEU A 12 8.65 -5.11 -5.94
N SER A 13 8.40 -5.83 -4.85
CA SER A 13 7.97 -5.22 -3.58
C SER A 13 9.18 -4.79 -2.76
N GLY A 14 9.23 -3.51 -2.36
CA GLY A 14 10.29 -2.94 -1.52
C GLY A 14 9.76 -1.93 -0.52
N GLY A 15 10.66 -1.37 0.31
CA GLY A 15 10.34 -0.33 1.30
C GLY A 15 9.60 0.89 0.73
N SER A 16 9.14 1.79 1.60
CA SER A 16 8.30 2.93 1.17
C SER A 16 9.07 3.90 0.24
N TYR A 17 8.76 3.91 -1.07
CA TYR A 17 9.26 4.87 -2.08
C TYR A 17 9.06 6.33 -1.69
N GLU A 18 8.08 6.62 -0.85
CA GLU A 18 7.82 7.98 -0.38
C GLU A 18 8.51 8.37 0.92
N ALA A 19 9.05 7.42 1.67
CA ALA A 19 9.78 7.75 2.90
C ALA A 19 11.01 8.65 2.63
N PRO A 20 11.75 8.53 1.52
CA PRO A 20 12.82 9.47 1.15
C PRO A 20 12.28 10.84 0.73
N ALA A 21 11.20 10.88 -0.06
CA ALA A 21 10.75 12.10 -0.75
C ALA A 21 9.76 12.98 0.07
N MET A 22 9.40 12.59 1.31
CA MET A 22 8.48 13.34 2.19
C MET A 22 9.13 13.93 3.45
N HIS A 23 10.38 13.62 3.78
CA HIS A 23 10.89 13.88 5.13
C HIS A 23 12.14 14.77 5.12
N GLY A 24 11.93 16.08 5.31
CA GLY A 24 12.91 17.01 5.88
C GLY A 24 13.19 16.75 7.38
N GLN A 25 13.09 15.51 7.84
CA GLN A 25 13.52 15.07 9.16
C GLN A 25 14.29 13.75 9.02
N ALA A 26 15.53 13.77 9.51
CA ALA A 26 16.46 12.66 9.45
C ALA A 26 15.87 11.38 10.05
N ARG A 27 15.58 10.39 9.20
CA ARG A 27 15.69 8.99 9.61
C ARG A 27 17.16 8.59 9.53
N ASP A 28 17.60 7.71 10.42
CA ASP A 28 18.98 7.19 10.44
C ASP A 28 19.45 6.80 9.03
N GLY A 29 20.67 7.20 8.66
CA GLY A 29 21.24 7.04 7.31
C GLY A 29 21.17 5.61 6.75
N ARG A 30 21.07 4.58 7.62
CA ARG A 30 20.84 3.18 7.23
C ARG A 30 19.50 2.94 6.52
N THR A 31 18.45 3.69 6.86
CA THR A 31 17.11 3.53 6.24
C THR A 31 17.08 4.22 4.89
N LEU A 32 17.65 5.42 4.79
CA LEU A 32 17.77 6.16 3.55
C LEU A 32 18.64 5.42 2.52
N ALA A 33 19.77 4.85 2.95
CA ALA A 33 20.63 4.03 2.09
C ALA A 33 19.92 2.77 1.57
N ARG A 34 19.10 2.11 2.40
CA ARG A 34 18.32 0.93 1.99
C ARG A 34 17.22 1.25 0.97
N GLU A 35 16.61 2.43 1.07
CA GLU A 35 15.54 2.85 0.16
C GLU A 35 16.10 3.33 -1.18
N ALA A 36 17.26 4.02 -1.20
CA ALA A 36 18.00 4.33 -2.43
C ALA A 36 18.48 3.06 -3.15
N TYR A 37 19.01 2.10 -2.39
CA TYR A 37 19.41 0.79 -2.90
C TYR A 37 18.26 0.05 -3.60
N PHE A 38 17.02 0.14 -3.09
CA PHE A 38 15.89 -0.52 -3.72
C PHE A 38 15.58 0.05 -5.11
N LEU A 39 15.74 1.38 -5.27
CA LEU A 39 15.51 2.05 -6.54
C LEU A 39 16.58 1.70 -7.56
N GLU A 40 17.86 1.70 -7.16
CA GLU A 40 18.96 1.22 -8.00
C GLU A 40 18.77 -0.25 -8.39
N PHE A 41 18.44 -1.11 -7.44
CA PHE A 41 18.19 -2.53 -7.69
C PHE A 41 17.03 -2.75 -8.67
N ALA A 42 15.93 -1.99 -8.55
CA ALA A 42 14.81 -2.09 -9.47
C ALA A 42 15.20 -1.66 -10.90
N ARG A 43 16.05 -0.63 -11.04
CA ARG A 43 16.60 -0.21 -12.34
C ARG A 43 17.51 -1.26 -12.94
N ASP A 44 18.39 -1.86 -12.13
CA ASP A 44 19.29 -2.91 -12.59
C ASP A 44 18.49 -4.10 -13.14
N ILE A 45 17.43 -4.51 -12.45
CA ILE A 45 16.51 -5.56 -12.94
C ILE A 45 15.83 -5.12 -14.23
N ALA A 46 15.27 -3.91 -14.27
CA ALA A 46 14.60 -3.40 -15.47
C ALA A 46 15.52 -3.28 -16.69
N SER A 47 16.83 -3.09 -16.48
CA SER A 47 17.81 -3.00 -17.56
C SER A 47 18.08 -4.34 -18.27
N VAL A 48 17.82 -5.46 -17.58
CA VAL A 48 18.07 -6.82 -18.10
C VAL A 48 16.79 -7.62 -18.32
N ALA A 49 15.69 -7.24 -17.68
CA ALA A 49 14.39 -7.90 -17.80
C ALA A 49 13.82 -7.72 -19.22
N ARG A 50 13.32 -8.82 -19.80
CA ARG A 50 12.65 -8.75 -21.11
C ARG A 50 11.18 -8.36 -21.01
N MET A 51 10.59 -8.51 -19.82
CA MET A 51 9.22 -8.12 -19.51
C MET A 51 9.19 -6.82 -18.70
N PRO A 52 8.06 -6.09 -18.69
CA PRO A 52 7.92 -4.90 -17.89
C PRO A 52 8.14 -5.17 -16.40
N VAL A 53 8.76 -4.21 -15.72
CA VAL A 53 8.95 -4.23 -14.26
C VAL A 53 7.96 -3.25 -13.62
N MET A 54 7.28 -3.72 -12.59
CA MET A 54 6.46 -2.94 -11.68
C MET A 54 7.15 -2.82 -10.33
N VAL A 55 7.07 -1.64 -9.73
CA VAL A 55 7.53 -1.43 -8.35
C VAL A 55 6.38 -1.01 -7.45
N THR A 56 6.37 -1.51 -6.22
CA THR A 56 5.40 -1.11 -5.19
C THR A 56 6.10 -0.56 -3.95
N GLY A 57 5.42 0.36 -3.25
CA GLY A 57 5.90 0.84 -1.94
C GLY A 57 5.39 2.24 -1.56
N GLY A 58 4.12 2.38 -1.19
CA GLY A 58 3.63 3.62 -0.58
C GLY A 58 3.55 4.85 -1.50
N ILE A 59 3.67 4.67 -2.82
CA ILE A 59 3.51 5.71 -3.84
C ILE A 59 2.09 6.28 -3.76
N ARG A 60 1.96 7.59 -3.50
CA ARG A 60 0.68 8.30 -3.31
C ARG A 60 0.71 9.77 -3.78
N ARG A 61 1.83 10.24 -4.33
CA ARG A 61 2.04 11.58 -4.90
C ARG A 61 2.51 11.46 -6.34
N TYR A 62 2.02 12.34 -7.20
CA TYR A 62 2.33 12.34 -8.62
C TYR A 62 3.84 12.40 -8.92
N PRO A 63 4.64 13.30 -8.30
CA PRO A 63 6.07 13.40 -8.63
C PRO A 63 6.87 12.14 -8.30
N VAL A 64 6.41 11.34 -7.34
CA VAL A 64 7.07 10.07 -6.98
C VAL A 64 6.73 8.99 -8.01
N ALA A 65 5.49 8.95 -8.48
CA ALA A 65 5.10 8.05 -9.56
C ALA A 65 5.86 8.39 -10.85
N GLU A 66 5.98 9.68 -11.18
CA GLU A 66 6.76 10.17 -12.33
C GLU A 66 8.23 9.79 -12.21
N GLN A 67 8.88 10.02 -11.06
CA GLN A 67 10.26 9.61 -10.82
C GLN A 67 10.49 8.10 -10.99
N VAL A 68 9.51 7.26 -10.63
CA VAL A 68 9.58 5.82 -10.87
C VAL A 68 9.55 5.55 -12.37
N LEU A 69 8.61 6.13 -13.11
CA LEU A 69 8.48 5.89 -14.55
C LEU A 69 9.71 6.40 -15.33
N ASP A 70 10.20 7.60 -15.02
CA ASP A 70 11.39 8.20 -15.63
C ASP A 70 12.67 7.39 -15.37
N SER A 71 12.64 6.51 -14.37
CA SER A 71 13.76 5.64 -14.07
C SER A 71 13.84 4.37 -14.91
N GLY A 72 12.96 4.21 -15.90
CA GLY A 72 12.91 3.01 -16.75
C GLY A 72 12.05 1.88 -16.18
N ILE A 73 11.36 2.11 -15.06
CA ILE A 73 10.35 1.19 -14.52
C ILE A 73 9.04 1.40 -15.26
N ALA A 74 8.43 0.31 -15.73
CA ALA A 74 7.23 0.41 -16.56
C ALA A 74 5.96 0.75 -15.77
N VAL A 75 5.87 0.33 -14.51
CA VAL A 75 4.65 0.49 -13.70
C VAL A 75 4.95 0.90 -12.25
N ALA A 76 4.30 1.98 -11.80
CA ALA A 76 4.28 2.41 -10.42
C ALA A 76 3.02 1.90 -9.70
N GLY A 77 3.18 1.01 -8.73
CA GLY A 77 2.07 0.40 -8.00
C GLY A 77 1.63 1.16 -6.76
N MET A 78 0.32 1.42 -6.67
CA MET A 78 -0.28 2.36 -5.70
C MET A 78 -1.40 1.72 -4.85
N ALA A 79 -1.09 0.68 -4.08
CA ALA A 79 -2.10 -0.06 -3.32
C ALA A 79 -2.91 0.82 -2.34
N THR A 80 -2.26 1.33 -1.28
CA THR A 80 -2.97 2.06 -0.23
C THR A 80 -3.54 3.39 -0.72
N ALA A 81 -2.87 4.06 -1.67
CA ALA A 81 -3.34 5.31 -2.22
C ALA A 81 -4.68 5.14 -2.96
N LEU A 82 -4.82 4.12 -3.81
CA LEU A 82 -6.04 3.83 -4.55
C LEU A 82 -7.17 3.30 -3.66
N VAL A 83 -6.83 2.66 -2.54
CA VAL A 83 -7.82 2.29 -1.53
C VAL A 83 -8.41 3.52 -0.84
N ILE A 84 -7.61 4.56 -0.62
CA ILE A 84 -8.04 5.80 0.04
C ILE A 84 -8.80 6.70 -0.96
N ASP A 85 -8.27 6.82 -2.17
CA ASP A 85 -8.84 7.59 -3.28
C ASP A 85 -8.72 6.81 -4.60
N PRO A 86 -9.77 6.07 -5.00
CA PRO A 86 -9.77 5.31 -6.25
C PRO A 86 -9.69 6.17 -7.52
N GLN A 87 -9.99 7.47 -7.43
CA GLN A 87 -9.95 8.40 -8.55
C GLN A 87 -8.65 9.20 -8.59
N LEU A 88 -7.68 8.90 -7.73
CA LEU A 88 -6.41 9.61 -7.66
C LEU A 88 -5.72 9.79 -9.03
N PRO A 89 -5.61 8.78 -9.91
CA PRO A 89 -4.99 8.96 -11.23
C PRO A 89 -5.77 9.92 -12.13
N ASN A 90 -7.11 9.94 -12.01
CA ASN A 90 -7.95 10.89 -12.75
C ASN A 90 -7.81 12.30 -12.17
N ALA A 91 -7.73 12.43 -10.85
CA ALA A 91 -7.49 13.72 -10.19
C ALA A 91 -6.16 14.34 -10.62
N TRP A 92 -5.10 13.52 -10.75
CA TRP A 92 -3.79 13.99 -11.23
C TRP A 92 -3.79 14.55 -12.64
N ARG A 93 -4.74 14.19 -13.50
CA ARG A 93 -4.86 14.80 -14.84
C ARG A 93 -5.25 16.28 -14.76
N ALA A 94 -5.94 16.69 -13.70
CA ALA A 94 -6.36 18.07 -13.47
C ALA A 94 -5.42 18.80 -12.50
N ASP A 95 -4.97 18.11 -11.45
CA ASP A 95 -4.11 18.67 -10.40
C ASP A 95 -3.16 17.59 -9.85
N THR A 96 -1.89 17.70 -10.23
CA THR A 96 -0.81 16.78 -9.81
C THR A 96 -0.43 16.93 -8.33
N THR A 97 -0.94 17.95 -7.63
CA THR A 97 -0.69 18.15 -6.19
C THR A 97 -1.63 17.32 -5.31
N VAL A 98 -2.71 16.78 -5.87
CA VAL A 98 -3.66 15.92 -5.16
C VAL A 98 -2.96 14.69 -4.61
N THR A 99 -3.30 14.31 -3.39
CA THR A 99 -2.69 13.15 -2.73
C THR A 99 -3.67 12.45 -1.80
N ALA A 100 -3.65 11.12 -1.84
CA ALA A 100 -4.49 10.29 -1.00
C ALA A 100 -4.00 10.31 0.46
N ARG A 101 -4.84 10.83 1.36
CA ARG A 101 -4.55 10.95 2.81
C ARG A 101 -5.70 10.44 3.66
N LEU A 102 -5.35 9.77 4.76
CA LEU A 102 -6.29 9.39 5.82
C LEU A 102 -6.23 10.41 6.96
N HIS A 103 -7.30 10.48 7.75
CA HIS A 103 -7.30 11.22 8.99
C HIS A 103 -6.25 10.64 9.95
N ALA A 104 -5.26 11.44 10.38
CA ALA A 104 -4.17 10.99 11.24
C ALA A 104 -4.65 10.70 12.67
N ALA A 105 -4.23 9.57 13.23
CA ALA A 105 -4.35 9.33 14.66
C ALA A 105 -3.27 10.14 15.38
N GLY A 106 -3.61 11.25 16.02
CA GLY A 106 -2.68 12.08 16.81
C GLY A 106 -2.14 11.40 18.09
N TRP A 107 -1.88 10.09 18.04
CA TRP A 107 -1.52 9.25 19.18
C TRP A 107 0.00 9.17 19.35
N LYS A 108 0.49 9.38 20.58
CA LYS A 108 1.93 9.37 20.90
C LYS A 108 2.60 8.01 20.63
N ASN A 109 1.85 6.91 20.78
CA ASN A 109 2.36 5.57 20.52
C ASN A 109 2.35 5.27 19.02
N LYS A 110 3.55 5.19 18.42
CA LYS A 110 3.76 4.92 16.98
C LYS A 110 3.19 3.57 16.52
N VAL A 111 3.27 2.54 17.36
CA VAL A 111 2.70 1.22 17.06
C VAL A 111 1.18 1.32 16.99
N LEU A 112 0.58 1.99 17.97
CA LEU A 112 -0.87 2.18 17.99
C LEU A 112 -1.34 3.03 16.81
N ALA A 113 -0.59 4.06 16.44
CA ALA A 113 -0.88 4.87 15.26
C ALA A 113 -0.79 4.06 13.95
N SER A 114 0.18 3.16 13.80
CA SER A 114 0.29 2.30 12.60
C SER A 114 -0.85 1.28 12.51
N VAL A 115 -1.26 0.71 13.65
CA VAL A 115 -2.41 -0.20 13.73
C VAL A 115 -3.70 0.54 13.37
N ALA A 116 -3.88 1.77 13.86
CA ALA A 116 -5.03 2.61 13.52
C ALA A 116 -5.07 2.94 12.02
N TYR A 117 -3.93 3.33 11.45
CA TYR A 117 -3.78 3.58 10.03
C TYR A 117 -4.21 2.35 9.21
N MET A 118 -3.70 1.17 9.57
CA MET A 118 -4.09 -0.07 8.88
C MET A 118 -5.57 -0.40 9.04
N ALA A 119 -6.17 -0.09 10.19
CA ALA A 119 -7.61 -0.25 10.38
C ALA A 119 -8.43 0.66 9.47
N GLN A 120 -7.99 1.90 9.27
CA GLN A 120 -8.61 2.82 8.32
C GLN A 120 -8.47 2.32 6.88
N VAL A 121 -7.29 1.82 6.47
CA VAL A 121 -7.08 1.22 5.13
C VAL A 121 -8.00 0.02 4.90
N LYS A 122 -8.04 -0.93 5.85
CA LYS A 122 -8.93 -2.10 5.79
C LYS A 122 -10.41 -1.70 5.78
N TYR A 123 -10.77 -0.63 6.50
CA TYR A 123 -12.12 -0.09 6.45
C TYR A 123 -12.49 0.38 5.04
N GLN A 124 -11.61 1.11 4.35
CA GLN A 124 -11.86 1.53 2.96
C GLN A 124 -11.98 0.34 2.02
N LEU A 125 -11.06 -0.63 2.08
CA LEU A 125 -11.12 -1.86 1.28
C LEU A 125 -12.47 -2.57 1.41
N ARG A 126 -12.97 -2.72 2.64
CA ARG A 126 -14.28 -3.33 2.90
C ARG A 126 -15.44 -2.50 2.35
N ARG A 127 -15.34 -1.17 2.31
CA ARG A 127 -16.35 -0.31 1.67
C ARG A 127 -16.35 -0.51 0.16
N LEU A 128 -15.18 -0.40 -0.46
CA LEU A 128 -15.00 -0.55 -1.90
C LEU A 128 -15.43 -1.93 -2.39
N GLY A 129 -15.07 -3.00 -1.67
CA GLY A 129 -15.52 -4.36 -1.97
C GLY A 129 -17.04 -4.58 -1.84
N LYS A 130 -17.78 -3.64 -1.24
CA LYS A 130 -19.25 -3.63 -1.19
C LYS A 130 -19.86 -2.63 -2.19
N GLY A 131 -19.09 -2.13 -3.16
CA GLY A 131 -19.51 -1.10 -4.10
C GLY A 131 -19.78 0.27 -3.46
N LYS A 132 -19.36 0.48 -2.20
CA LYS A 132 -19.54 1.76 -1.52
C LYS A 132 -18.34 2.68 -1.79
N PRO A 133 -18.52 4.01 -1.89
CA PRO A 133 -17.40 4.93 -2.08
C PRO A 133 -16.40 4.86 -0.91
N ALA A 134 -15.18 5.37 -1.09
CA ALA A 134 -14.24 5.54 0.01
C ALA A 134 -14.75 6.60 1.03
N ARG A 135 -14.29 6.54 2.28
CA ARG A 135 -14.51 7.54 3.35
C ARG A 135 -13.19 7.87 4.06
N PRO A 136 -12.25 8.58 3.40
CA PRO A 136 -10.93 8.84 3.98
C PRO A 136 -10.96 9.58 5.34
N GLY A 137 -12.02 10.35 5.60
CA GLY A 137 -12.26 11.05 6.87
C GLY A 137 -12.80 10.20 8.03
N ILE A 138 -12.78 8.86 7.95
CA ILE A 138 -13.17 8.00 9.08
C ILE A 138 -12.21 8.21 10.28
N SER A 139 -12.78 8.37 11.48
CA SER A 139 -11.99 8.47 12.71
C SER A 139 -11.15 7.20 12.92
N PRO A 140 -9.85 7.32 13.25
CA PRO A 140 -8.97 6.19 13.52
C PRO A 140 -9.48 5.27 14.63
N ALA A 141 -10.06 5.84 15.69
CA ALA A 141 -10.63 5.08 16.80
C ALA A 141 -11.83 4.23 16.35
N ILE A 142 -12.73 4.82 15.56
CA ILE A 142 -13.91 4.12 15.02
C ILE A 142 -13.49 3.00 14.06
N ALA A 143 -12.53 3.27 13.17
CA ALA A 143 -12.01 2.27 12.26
C ALA A 143 -11.36 1.10 13.02
N LEU A 144 -10.60 1.39 14.07
CA LEU A 144 -9.95 0.38 14.90
C LEU A 144 -10.97 -0.49 15.66
N LEU A 145 -11.94 0.12 16.33
CA LEU A 145 -13.02 -0.60 17.02
C LEU A 145 -13.81 -1.48 16.06
N GLY A 146 -14.16 -0.94 14.89
CA GLY A 146 -14.84 -1.68 13.83
C GLY A 146 -14.02 -2.86 13.32
N GLN A 147 -12.70 -2.73 13.21
CA GLN A 147 -11.82 -3.84 12.87
C GLN A 147 -11.81 -4.92 13.95
N GLN A 148 -11.62 -4.55 15.23
CA GLN A 148 -11.60 -5.51 16.34
C GLN A 148 -12.88 -6.35 16.40
N TRP A 149 -14.02 -5.72 16.16
CA TRP A 149 -15.31 -6.41 16.07
C TRP A 149 -15.35 -7.43 14.92
N HIS A 150 -14.90 -7.03 13.72
CA HIS A 150 -14.84 -7.92 12.56
C HIS A 150 -13.90 -9.10 12.81
N ASP A 151 -12.71 -8.86 13.36
CA ASP A 151 -11.71 -9.89 13.61
C ASP A 151 -12.23 -10.90 14.66
N ARG A 152 -12.94 -10.40 15.69
CA ARG A 152 -13.60 -11.25 16.70
C ARG A 152 -14.69 -12.13 16.07
N ILE A 153 -15.58 -11.57 15.25
CA ILE A 153 -16.62 -12.35 14.56
C ILE A 153 -15.99 -13.37 13.61
N GLY A 154 -14.97 -12.96 12.83
CA GLY A 154 -14.26 -13.83 11.91
C GLY A 154 -13.62 -15.02 12.63
N THR A 155 -12.98 -14.78 13.77
CA THR A 155 -12.38 -15.82 14.61
C THR A 155 -13.43 -16.81 15.11
N ILE A 156 -14.60 -16.33 15.57
CA ILE A 156 -15.70 -17.21 16.03
C ILE A 156 -16.22 -18.08 14.88
N ARG A 157 -16.44 -17.48 13.69
CA ARG A 157 -16.89 -18.21 12.50
C ARG A 157 -15.88 -19.25 12.05
N TYR A 158 -14.60 -18.89 12.02
CA TYR A 158 -13.51 -19.79 11.67
C TYR A 158 -13.42 -20.99 12.62
N ARG A 159 -13.48 -20.76 13.94
CA ARG A 159 -13.49 -21.84 14.93
C ARG A 159 -14.68 -22.79 14.73
N ARG A 160 -15.89 -22.25 14.50
CA ARG A 160 -17.08 -23.07 14.20
C ARG A 160 -16.92 -23.89 12.91
N TRP A 161 -16.30 -23.32 11.90
CA TRP A 161 -16.04 -24.01 10.63
C TRP A 161 -15.01 -25.14 10.79
N ILE A 162 -13.93 -24.93 11.54
CA ILE A 162 -12.96 -26.01 11.87
C ILE A 162 -13.69 -27.16 12.55
N VAL A 163 -14.43 -26.90 13.64
CA VAL A 163 -15.13 -27.94 14.40
C VAL A 163 -16.09 -28.74 13.51
N ARG A 164 -16.80 -28.07 12.59
CA ARG A 164 -17.69 -28.74 11.62
C ARG A 164 -16.93 -29.60 10.61
N ARG A 165 -15.70 -29.23 10.23
CA ARG A 165 -14.89 -30.04 9.30
C ARG A 165 -14.30 -31.27 9.98
N THR A 166 -13.81 -31.14 11.21
CA THR A 166 -13.24 -32.28 11.94
C THR A 166 -14.30 -33.28 12.42
N ALA A 167 -15.57 -32.86 12.51
CA ALA A 167 -16.69 -33.73 12.86
C ALA A 167 -17.25 -34.53 11.66
N VAL A 168 -16.80 -34.25 10.44
CA VAL A 168 -17.24 -34.89 9.18
C VAL A 168 -16.13 -35.78 8.58
N SER A 169 -14.98 -35.88 9.24
CA SER A 169 -13.86 -36.79 8.94
C SER A 169 -13.76 -37.90 9.96
#